data_AF-A0A941Z1K2-F1
#
_entry.id   AF-A0A941Z1K2-F1
#
_cell.length_a   1.000
_cell.length_b   1.000
_cell.length_c   1.000
_cell.angle_alpha   90.00
_cell.angle_beta   90.00
_cell.angle_gamma   90.00
#
_symmetry.space_group_name_H-M   'P 1'
#
loop_
_entity.id
_entity.type
_entity.pdbx_description
1 polymer ?
#
loop_
_entity_poly.entity_id
_entity_poly.type
_entity_poly.pdbx_seq_one_letter_code
_entity_poly.pdbx_strand_id
1 'polypeptide(L)' 'MARRPWVDPQDFNPGYLQRGLHRLPQQGGHAPWRHTQDYWTEKDELPRADLDDGTFVYCNPRSDPCTPPST' A
#
# COMPACT_ATOMS: atom_id res chain seq x y z
N MET A 1 -1.16 -9.00 -5.74
CA MET A 1 -0.57 -7.78 -6.35
C MET A 1 0.87 -7.57 -5.84
N ALA A 2 1.76 -7.00 -6.66
CA ALA A 2 3.15 -6.74 -6.26
C ALA A 2 3.23 -5.59 -5.23
N ARG A 3 3.86 -5.84 -4.09
CA ARG A 3 4.05 -4.85 -3.02
C ARG A 3 5.34 -4.07 -3.24
N ARG A 4 5.30 -2.76 -3.01
CA ARG A 4 6.44 -1.84 -3.12
C ARG A 4 6.87 -1.37 -1.73
N PRO A 5 8.15 -1.00 -1.54
CA PRO A 5 8.61 -0.41 -0.28
C PRO A 5 7.83 0.87 0.06
N TRP A 6 7.79 1.25 1.34
CA TRP A 6 7.10 2.45 1.83
C TRP A 6 7.42 3.71 1.02
N VAL A 7 8.70 3.86 0.70
CA VAL A 7 9.25 4.93 -0.13
C VAL A 7 10.15 4.28 -1.16
N ASP A 8 10.21 4.84 -2.36
CA ASP A 8 11.19 4.40 -3.36
C ASP A 8 12.59 4.85 -2.93
N PRO A 9 13.56 3.93 -2.75
CA PRO A 9 14.94 4.29 -2.41
C PRO A 9 15.64 5.13 -3.48
N GLN A 10 15.13 5.21 -4.71
CA GLN A 10 15.63 6.12 -5.74
C GLN A 10 15.09 7.55 -5.54
N ASP A 11 13.89 7.70 -4.97
CA ASP A 11 13.24 9.00 -4.77
C ASP A 11 13.58 9.61 -3.41
N PHE A 12 13.75 8.80 -2.35
CA PHE A 12 14.01 9.27 -0.99
C PHE A 12 14.89 8.30 -0.19
N ASN A 13 16.18 8.63 -0.05
CA ASN A 13 17.21 7.73 0.48
C ASN A 13 17.99 8.23 1.72
N PRO A 14 17.40 8.93 2.70
CA PRO A 14 18.16 9.31 3.88
C PRO A 14 18.57 8.07 4.69
N GLY A 15 19.83 8.01 5.12
CA GLY A 15 20.39 6.84 5.79
C GLY A 15 19.67 6.44 7.07
N TYR A 16 18.99 7.37 7.75
CA TYR A 16 18.15 7.05 8.92
C TYR A 16 16.89 6.26 8.56
N LEU A 17 16.28 6.56 7.41
CA LEU A 17 15.09 5.88 6.94
C LEU A 17 15.45 4.49 6.40
N GLN A 18 16.58 4.38 5.69
CA GLN A 18 17.05 3.10 5.14
C GLN A 18 17.22 2.01 6.20
N ARG A 19 17.69 2.39 7.40
CA ARG A 19 17.81 1.45 8.54
C ARG A 19 16.47 0.87 8.99
N GLY A 20 15.37 1.60 8.78
CA GLY A 20 14.02 1.22 9.19
C GLY A 20 13.10 0.76 8.06
N LEU A 21 13.47 0.92 6.79
CA LEU A 21 12.59 0.68 5.62
C LEU A 21 11.90 -0.69 5.66
N HIS A 22 12.63 -1.75 6.04
CA HIS A 22 12.11 -3.12 6.13
C HIS A 22 11.04 -3.32 7.22
N ARG A 23 10.89 -2.36 8.14
CA ARG A 23 9.89 -2.36 9.22
C ARG A 23 8.69 -1.49 8.91
N LEU A 24 8.79 -0.65 7.88
CA LEU A 24 7.71 0.24 7.49
C LEU A 24 6.64 -0.53 6.71
N PRO A 25 5.40 -0.02 6.70
CA PRO A 25 4.36 -0.56 5.83
C PRO A 25 4.79 -0.54 4.37
N GLN A 26 4.18 -1.39 3.55
CA GLN A 26 4.44 -1.42 2.11
C GLN A 26 3.30 -0.72 1.38
N GLN A 27 3.58 -0.20 0.19
CA GLN A 27 2.57 0.39 -0.69
C GLN A 27 2.17 -0.57 -1.81
N GLY A 28 1.04 -0.32 -2.45
CA GLY A 28 0.53 -1.04 -3.60
C GLY A 28 1.27 -0.71 -4.91
N GLY A 29 0.82 -1.35 -5.99
CA GLY A 29 1.40 -1.18 -7.33
C GLY A 29 0.83 -0.01 -8.14
N HIS A 30 -0.32 0.55 -7.73
CA HIS A 30 -1.10 1.53 -8.48
C HIS A 30 -1.81 2.51 -7.53
N ALA A 31 -2.31 3.63 -8.07
CA ALA A 31 -3.10 4.59 -7.31
C ALA A 31 -4.50 4.00 -6.97
N PRO A 32 -5.11 4.36 -5.83
CA PRO A 32 -4.63 5.30 -4.81
C PRO A 32 -3.71 4.64 -3.76
N TRP A 33 -3.38 3.36 -3.92
CA TRP A 33 -2.58 2.58 -2.97
C TRP A 33 -1.07 2.86 -3.00
N ARG A 34 -0.65 3.93 -3.67
CA ARG A 34 0.74 4.39 -3.70
C ARG A 34 0.89 5.58 -2.75
N HIS A 35 2.00 5.59 -2.04
CA HIS A 35 2.40 6.71 -1.20
C HIS A 35 3.26 7.67 -2.03
N THR A 36 2.70 8.82 -2.37
CA THR A 36 3.33 9.79 -3.28
C THR A 36 3.86 11.03 -2.58
N GLN A 37 3.62 11.16 -1.26
CA GLN A 37 3.94 12.34 -0.46
C GLN A 37 3.20 13.61 -0.91
N ASP A 38 2.24 13.50 -1.84
CA ASP A 38 1.39 14.60 -2.29
C ASP A 38 0.07 14.62 -1.52
N TYR A 39 0.10 15.31 -0.38
CA TYR A 39 -1.09 15.48 0.47
C TYR A 39 -2.28 16.10 -0.28
N TRP A 40 -2.05 17.05 -1.18
CA TRP A 40 -3.13 17.81 -1.81
C TRP A 40 -3.95 16.95 -2.76
N THR A 41 -3.29 16.00 -3.43
CA THR A 41 -3.94 15.01 -4.27
C THR A 41 -4.52 13.87 -3.42
N GLU A 42 -3.74 13.32 -2.48
CA GLU A 42 -4.14 12.16 -1.68
C GLU A 42 -5.36 12.45 -0.78
N LYS A 43 -5.54 13.68 -0.29
CA LYS A 43 -6.73 14.06 0.51
C LYS A 43 -8.04 13.89 -0.26
N ASP A 44 -7.98 13.98 -1.59
CA ASP A 44 -9.13 13.90 -2.48
C ASP A 44 -9.30 12.49 -3.06
N GLU A 45 -8.20 11.80 -3.36
CA GLU A 45 -8.22 10.45 -3.94
C GLU A 45 -8.54 9.37 -2.90
N LEU A 46 -7.88 9.38 -1.74
CA LEU A 46 -8.03 8.31 -0.74
C LEU A 46 -9.47 8.13 -0.23
N PRO A 47 -10.24 9.20 0.07
CA PRO A 47 -11.64 9.03 0.49
C PRO A 47 -12.56 8.49 -0.60
N ARG A 48 -12.14 8.56 -1.86
CA ARG A 48 -12.89 8.07 -3.03
C ARG A 48 -12.41 6.71 -3.52
N ALA A 49 -11.41 6.12 -2.86
CA ALA A 49 -10.85 4.84 -3.22
C ALA A 49 -11.92 3.73 -3.16
N ASP A 50 -11.97 2.91 -4.20
CA ASP A 50 -12.76 1.68 -4.19
C ASP A 50 -12.06 0.63 -3.32
N LEU A 51 -12.66 0.29 -2.18
CA LEU A 51 -12.10 -0.69 -1.25
C LEU A 51 -12.33 -2.13 -1.71
N ASP A 52 -13.21 -2.34 -2.69
CA ASP A 52 -13.57 -3.65 -3.24
C ASP A 52 -12.86 -3.93 -4.57
N ASP A 53 -11.86 -3.11 -4.95
CA ASP A 53 -11.07 -3.22 -6.18
C ASP A 53 -10.16 -4.47 -6.26
N GLY A 54 -10.25 -5.37 -5.27
CA GLY A 54 -9.44 -6.57 -5.14
C GLY A 54 -8.06 -6.33 -4.50
N THR A 55 -7.74 -5.10 -4.08
CA THR A 55 -6.51 -4.79 -3.34
C THR A 55 -6.57 -5.31 -1.91
N PHE A 56 -7.72 -5.22 -1.25
CA PHE A 56 -7.94 -5.74 0.09
C PHE A 56 -8.54 -7.15 0.07
N VAL A 57 -8.00 -8.02 0.93
CA VAL A 57 -8.57 -9.35 1.17
C VAL A 57 -9.16 -9.35 2.58
N TYR A 58 -10.48 -9.28 2.64
CA TYR A 58 -11.22 -9.38 3.89
C TYR A 58 -11.48 -10.84 4.21
N CYS A 59 -10.80 -11.36 5.22
CA CYS A 59 -10.96 -12.73 5.69
C CYS A 59 -10.91 -12.77 7.21
N ASN A 60 -11.69 -13.66 7.80
CA ASN A 60 -11.49 -14.03 9.20
C ASN A 60 -10.57 -15.26 9.24
N PRO A 61 -9.32 -15.13 9.71
CA PRO A 61 -8.36 -16.23 9.69
C PRO A 61 -8.77 -17.43 10.56
N ARG A 62 -9.82 -17.29 11.39
CA ARG A 62 -10.36 -18.40 12.19
C ARG A 62 -11.45 -19.21 11.48
N SER A 63 -12.18 -18.61 10.54
CA SER A 63 -13.29 -19.28 9.85
C SER A 63 -13.01 -19.55 8.38
N ASP A 64 -12.21 -18.70 7.72
CA ASP A 64 -12.06 -18.72 6.27
C ASP A 64 -10.59 -18.54 5.85
N PRO A 65 -10.05 -19.40 4.96
CA PRO A 65 -8.71 -19.20 4.43
C PRO A 65 -8.67 -17.92 3.58
N CYS A 66 -7.77 -17.00 3.95
CA CYS A 66 -7.53 -15.73 3.27
C CYS A 66 -7.02 -15.94 1.85
N THR A 67 -7.95 -16.17 0.93
CA THR A 67 -7.65 -16.33 -0.50
C THR A 67 -8.01 -15.02 -1.18
N PRO A 68 -7.10 -14.40 -1.94
CA PRO A 68 -7.43 -13.20 -2.69
C PRO A 68 -8.55 -13.52 -3.69
N PRO A 69 -9.49 -12.59 -3.93
CA PRO A 69 -10.51 -12.78 -4.97
C PRO A 69 -9.82 -13.04 -6.30
N SER A 70 -10.31 -14.05 -7.03
CA SER A 70 -9.85 -14.35 -8.39
C SER A 70 -10.38 -13.26 -9.31
N THR A 71 -9.53 -12.27 -9.60
CA THR A 71 -9.73 -11.33 -10.70
C THR A 71 -8.79 -11.71 -11.85
#